data_AF-A0AAE1KX55-F1
#
_entry.id   AF-A0AAE1KX55-F1
#
_cell.length_a   1.000
_cell.length_b   1.000
_cell.length_c   1.000
_cell.angle_alpha   90.00
_cell.angle_beta   90.00
_cell.angle_gamma   90.00
#
_symmetry.space_group_name_H-M   'P 1'
#
loop_
_entity.id
_entity.type
_entity.pdbx_description
1 polymer ?
#
loop_
_entity_poly.entity_id
_entity_poly.type
_entity_poly.pdbx_seq_one_letter_code
_entity_poly.pdbx_strand_id
1 'polypeptide(L)'
;MDRKDEHINQLETEVVTLENRVSQLENQIDDVSQYERRDTVIISGPSFPQETNSESAADVVVDTIRETLKINISRNDINVAHRLGSKTKQNQKKPMIVKLHSRQK
;
A
#
# COMPACT_ATOMS: atom_id res chain seq x y z
N MET A 1 -35.56 40.35 3.14
CA MET A 1 -34.70 39.25 2.70
C MET A 1 -35.36 38.68 1.48
N ASP A 2 -34.72 38.80 0.32
CA ASP A 2 -35.31 38.37 -0.93
C ASP A 2 -35.32 36.84 -0.98
N ARG A 3 -36.33 36.22 -1.62
CA ARG A 3 -36.40 34.75 -1.82
C ARG A 3 -35.12 34.16 -2.43
N LYS A 4 -34.38 34.98 -3.19
CA LYS A 4 -33.08 34.62 -3.75
C LYS A 4 -32.01 34.51 -2.67
N ASP A 5 -31.99 35.42 -1.70
CA ASP A 5 -31.05 35.37 -0.57
C ASP A 5 -31.30 34.13 0.31
N GLU A 6 -32.57 33.78 0.54
CA GLU A 6 -32.93 32.55 1.27
C GLU A 6 -32.46 31.30 0.53
N HIS A 7 -32.62 31.26 -0.79
CA HIS A 7 -32.17 30.14 -1.61
C HIS A 7 -30.63 30.06 -1.67
N ILE A 8 -29.95 31.20 -1.75
CA ILE A 8 -28.48 31.28 -1.71
C ILE A 8 -27.97 30.72 -0.37
N ASN A 9 -28.55 31.15 0.75
CA ASN A 9 -28.14 30.66 2.08
C ASN A 9 -28.38 29.14 2.24
N GLN A 10 -29.48 28.62 1.67
CA GLN A 10 -29.74 27.18 1.67
C GLN A 10 -28.69 26.40 0.87
N LEU A 11 -28.38 26.89 -0.33
CA LEU A 11 -27.36 26.27 -1.18
C LEU A 11 -25.97 26.33 -0.55
N GLU A 12 -25.59 27.46 0.05
CA GLU A 12 -24.32 27.59 0.78
C GLU A 12 -24.23 26.59 1.95
N THR A 13 -25.31 26.41 2.69
CA THR A 13 -25.38 25.41 3.78
C THR A 13 -25.25 23.98 3.23
N GLU A 14 -25.87 23.69 2.09
CA GLU A 14 -25.78 22.38 1.44
C GLU A 14 -24.36 22.11 0.93
N VAL A 15 -23.71 23.10 0.31
CA VAL A 15 -22.31 23.02 -0.13
C VAL A 15 -21.40 22.70 1.06
N VAL A 16 -21.50 23.44 2.17
CA VAL A 16 -20.71 23.18 3.38
C VAL A 16 -20.97 21.77 3.91
N THR A 17 -22.22 21.31 3.89
CA THR A 17 -22.58 19.96 4.35
C THR A 17 -21.95 18.88 3.47
N LEU A 18 -21.96 19.08 2.14
CA LEU A 18 -21.37 18.17 1.18
C LEU A 18 -19.84 18.14 1.28
N GLU A 19 -19.20 19.30 1.41
CA GLU A 19 -17.75 19.42 1.60
C GLU A 19 -17.29 18.68 2.87
N ASN A 20 -18.00 18.87 3.98
CA ASN A 20 -17.74 18.15 5.22
C ASN A 20 -17.86 16.63 5.04
N ARG A 21 -18.87 16.17 4.29
CA ARG A 21 -19.09 14.74 4.03
C ARG A 21 -18.01 14.16 3.12
N VAL A 22 -17.58 14.89 2.10
CA VAL A 22 -16.45 14.50 1.23
C VAL A 22 -15.19 14.34 2.07
N SER A 23 -14.86 15.33 2.91
CA SER A 23 -13.69 15.26 3.78
C SER A 23 -13.75 14.07 4.76
N GLN A 24 -14.91 13.79 5.34
CA GLN A 24 -15.09 12.61 6.19
C GLN A 24 -14.86 11.29 5.45
N LEU A 25 -15.38 11.17 4.22
CA LEU A 25 -15.20 9.98 3.40
C LEU A 25 -13.74 9.80 2.98
N GLU A 26 -13.04 10.88 2.62
CA GLU A 26 -11.62 10.85 2.30
C GLU A 26 -10.78 10.36 3.50
N ASN A 27 -11.07 10.86 4.71
CA ASN A 27 -10.41 10.39 5.93
C ASN A 27 -10.68 8.91 6.19
N GLN A 28 -11.92 8.45 6.03
CA GLN A 28 -12.26 7.02 6.18
C GLN A 28 -11.54 6.14 5.16
N ILE A 29 -11.41 6.61 3.91
CA ILE A 29 -10.66 5.91 2.86
C ILE A 29 -9.18 5.81 3.25
N ASP A 30 -8.58 6.90 3.75
CA ASP A 30 -7.18 6.87 4.16
C ASP A 30 -6.98 5.89 5.32
N ASP A 31 -7.81 5.95 6.37
CA ASP A 31 -7.76 5.05 7.52
C ASP A 31 -7.84 3.56 7.12
N VAL A 32 -8.79 3.22 6.23
CA VAL A 32 -8.93 1.86 5.71
C VAL A 32 -7.69 1.46 4.90
N SER A 33 -7.18 2.37 4.06
CA SER A 33 -6.01 2.10 3.23
C SER A 33 -4.74 1.88 4.07
N GLN A 34 -4.60 2.61 5.18
CA GLN A 34 -3.51 2.42 6.13
C GLN A 34 -3.59 1.03 6.78
N TYR A 35 -4.80 0.59 7.16
CA TYR A 35 -5.01 -0.75 7.70
C TYR A 35 -4.62 -1.85 6.70
N GLU A 36 -4.97 -1.67 5.41
CA GLU A 36 -4.57 -2.62 4.36
C GLU A 36 -3.05 -2.70 4.15
N ARG A 37 -2.34 -1.58 4.36
CA ARG A 37 -0.88 -1.45 4.23
C ARG A 37 -0.10 -1.87 5.47
N ARG A 38 -0.75 -2.05 6.62
CA ARG A 38 -0.10 -2.32 7.92
C ARG A 38 0.94 -3.44 7.88
N ASP A 39 0.61 -4.56 7.25
CA ASP A 39 1.50 -5.73 7.16
C ASP A 39 2.30 -5.74 5.84
N THR A 40 2.41 -4.60 5.15
CA THR A 40 3.07 -4.45 3.85
C THR A 40 4.35 -3.65 3.97
N VAL A 41 5.46 -4.19 3.45
CA VAL A 41 6.77 -3.55 3.42
C VAL A 41 7.33 -3.51 2.00
N ILE A 42 8.16 -2.50 1.72
CA ILE A 42 8.94 -2.41 0.48
C ILE A 42 10.39 -2.72 0.82
N ILE A 43 10.94 -3.75 0.19
CA ILE A 43 12.34 -4.15 0.32
C ILE A 43 13.09 -3.65 -0.92
N SER A 44 14.15 -2.88 -0.70
CA SER A 44 15.02 -2.39 -1.77
C SER A 44 16.46 -2.21 -1.25
N GLY A 45 17.42 -2.08 -2.16
CA GLY A 45 18.80 -1.81 -1.80
C GLY A 45 19.81 -2.29 -2.83
N PRO A 46 21.09 -1.87 -2.69
CA PRO A 46 22.15 -2.23 -3.63
C PRO A 46 22.45 -3.74 -3.63
N SER A 47 22.29 -4.41 -2.49
CA SER A 47 22.49 -5.86 -2.35
C SER A 47 21.26 -6.69 -2.70
N PHE A 48 20.16 -6.05 -3.11
CA PHE A 48 18.94 -6.76 -3.44
C PHE A 48 19.08 -7.47 -4.80
N PRO A 49 18.66 -8.75 -4.90
CA PRO A 49 18.84 -9.53 -6.12
C PRO A 49 18.07 -8.93 -7.29
N GLN A 50 18.65 -9.06 -8.48
CA GLN A 50 18.03 -8.65 -9.73
C GLN A 50 16.86 -9.57 -10.10
N GLU A 51 15.85 -9.02 -10.77
CA GLU A 51 14.74 -9.82 -11.30
C GLU A 51 15.23 -10.89 -12.28
N THR A 52 14.69 -12.10 -12.18
CA THR A 52 14.93 -13.21 -13.13
C THR A 52 13.60 -13.74 -13.69
N ASN A 53 13.63 -14.31 -14.91
CA ASN A 53 12.43 -14.67 -15.68
C ASN A 53 11.53 -15.74 -15.04
N SER A 54 11.94 -16.37 -13.94
CA SER A 54 11.17 -17.42 -13.26
C SER A 54 11.40 -17.44 -11.75
N GLU A 55 11.73 -16.30 -11.13
CA GLU A 55 11.85 -16.24 -9.68
C GLU A 55 10.49 -16.39 -8.99
N SER A 56 10.48 -17.09 -7.86
CA SER A 56 9.42 -16.91 -6.89
C SER A 56 9.77 -15.72 -6.01
N ALA A 57 9.00 -14.64 -6.14
CA ALA A 57 9.19 -13.43 -5.34
C ALA A 57 9.24 -13.73 -3.83
N ALA A 58 8.38 -14.62 -3.33
CA ALA A 58 8.36 -15.01 -1.93
C ALA A 58 9.67 -15.70 -1.49
N ASP A 59 10.22 -16.60 -2.30
CA ASP A 59 11.46 -17.30 -1.97
C ASP A 59 12.63 -16.31 -1.95
N VAL A 60 12.68 -15.38 -2.91
CA VAL A 60 13.69 -14.31 -2.95
C VAL A 60 13.64 -13.42 -1.70
N VAL A 61 12.45 -13.10 -1.20
CA VAL A 61 12.30 -12.37 0.09
C VAL A 61 12.86 -13.19 1.23
N VAL A 62 12.47 -14.47 1.34
CA VAL A 62 12.88 -15.37 2.42
C VAL A 62 14.40 -15.48 2.46
N ASP A 63 15.02 -15.74 1.30
CA ASP A 63 16.47 -15.90 1.18
C ASP A 63 17.18 -14.58 1.51
N THR A 64 16.70 -13.45 0.98
CA THR A 64 17.30 -12.14 1.28
C THR A 64 17.27 -11.83 2.78
N ILE A 65 16.13 -12.08 3.45
CA ILE A 65 15.98 -11.80 4.89
C ILE A 65 16.87 -12.75 5.72
N ARG A 66 16.90 -14.04 5.38
CA ARG A 66 17.75 -15.02 6.07
C ARG A 66 19.23 -14.72 5.89
N GLU A 67 19.65 -14.36 4.69
CA GLU A 67 21.06 -14.12 4.39
C GLU A 67 21.55 -12.80 4.99
N THR A 68 20.74 -11.74 4.90
CA THR A 68 21.15 -10.38 5.30
C THR A 68 20.89 -10.12 6.78
N LEU A 69 19.71 -10.49 7.27
CA LEU A 69 19.26 -10.16 8.64
C LEU A 69 19.38 -11.33 9.60
N LYS A 70 19.66 -12.54 9.11
CA LYS A 70 19.75 -13.78 9.91
C LYS A 70 18.45 -14.08 10.68
N ILE A 71 17.31 -13.64 10.16
CA ILE A 71 15.99 -13.89 10.73
C ILE A 71 15.39 -15.17 10.14
N ASN A 72 14.89 -16.05 11.00
CA ASN A 72 14.20 -17.25 10.55
C ASN A 72 12.75 -16.93 10.13
N ILE A 73 12.56 -16.71 8.83
CA ILE A 73 11.27 -16.54 8.18
C ILE A 73 11.00 -17.71 7.23
N SER A 74 9.75 -18.08 7.02
CA SER A 74 9.33 -19.11 6.07
C SER A 74 8.40 -18.53 5.01
N ARG A 75 8.19 -19.26 3.90
CA ARG A 75 7.24 -18.86 2.85
C ARG A 75 5.81 -18.69 3.40
N ASN A 76 5.44 -19.45 4.42
CA ASN A 76 4.12 -19.38 5.06
C ASN A 76 3.91 -18.10 5.87
N ASP A 77 4.97 -17.33 6.15
CA ASP A 77 4.87 -16.01 6.78
C ASP A 77 4.58 -14.90 5.74
N ILE A 78 4.63 -15.21 4.43
CA ILE A 78 4.42 -14.26 3.34
C ILE A 78 3.05 -14.52 2.71
N ASN A 79 2.19 -13.50 2.75
CA ASN A 79 0.89 -13.52 2.09
C ASN A 79 1.01 -13.23 0.59
N VAL A 80 1.66 -12.11 0.24
CA VAL A 80 1.85 -11.69 -1.16
C VAL A 80 3.24 -11.11 -1.31
N ALA A 81 3.94 -11.43 -2.40
CA ALA A 81 5.18 -10.78 -2.78
C ALA A 81 5.23 -10.58 -4.29
N HIS A 82 5.66 -9.40 -4.73
CA HIS A 82 5.95 -9.13 -6.14
C HIS A 82 6.92 -7.95 -6.32
N ARG A 83 7.61 -7.91 -7.46
CA ARG A 83 8.46 -6.77 -7.83
C ARG A 83 7.61 -5.54 -8.14
N LEU A 84 8.08 -4.38 -7.69
CA LEU A 84 7.47 -3.09 -7.98
C LEU A 84 8.07 -2.49 -9.26
N GLY A 85 7.23 -1.96 -10.14
CA GLY A 85 7.63 -1.25 -11.36
C GLY A 85 7.19 -1.93 -12.66
N SER A 86 7.46 -1.27 -13.79
CA SER A 86 7.00 -1.75 -15.10
C SER A 86 7.68 -3.04 -15.55
N LYS A 87 6.92 -3.90 -16.23
CA LYS A 87 7.42 -5.15 -16.85
C LYS A 87 8.34 -4.91 -18.06
N THR A 88 8.34 -3.70 -18.63
CA THR A 88 9.08 -3.38 -19.87
C THR A 88 10.60 -3.31 -19.71
N LYS A 89 11.13 -3.18 -18.49
CA LYS A 89 12.58 -3.21 -18.23
C LYS A 89 12.91 -4.45 -17.41
N GLN A 90 13.17 -5.57 -18.09
CA GLN A 90 13.70 -6.77 -17.46
C GLN A 90 15.14 -6.53 -16.97
N ASN A 91 15.64 -7.36 -16.06
CA ASN A 91 17.02 -7.31 -15.57
C ASN A 91 17.41 -6.04 -14.79
N GLN A 92 16.48 -5.43 -14.05
CA GLN A 92 16.80 -4.32 -13.13
C GLN A 92 16.65 -4.76 -11.66
N LYS A 93 17.39 -4.11 -10.77
CA LYS A 93 17.20 -4.24 -9.31
C LYS A 93 15.92 -3.51 -8.92
N LYS A 94 14.78 -4.18 -9.09
CA LYS A 94 13.48 -3.65 -8.73
C LYS A 94 13.21 -3.88 -7.25
N PRO A 95 12.68 -2.87 -6.52
CA PRO A 95 12.13 -3.08 -5.19
C PRO A 95 11.09 -4.20 -5.19
N MET A 96 10.88 -4.81 -4.04
CA MET A 96 9.86 -5.82 -3.83
C MET A 96 8.86 -5.33 -2.81
N ILE A 97 7.58 -5.38 -3.15
CA ILE A 97 6.50 -5.18 -2.18
C ILE A 97 6.13 -6.56 -1.61
N VAL A 98 6.03 -6.61 -0.29
CA VAL A 98 5.81 -7.85 0.47
C VAL A 98 4.73 -7.58 1.51
N LYS A 99 3.66 -8.36 1.47
CA LYS A 99 2.64 -8.42 2.52
C LYS A 99 2.90 -9.67 3.36
N LEU A 100 3.12 -9.49 4.64
CA LEU A 100 3.32 -10.57 5.60
C LEU A 100 1.97 -11.02 6.17
N HIS A 101 1.90 -12.26 6.64
CA HIS A 101 0.76 -12.70 7.44
C HIS A 101 0.82 -12.02 8.80
N SER A 102 -0.25 -11.34 9.17
CA SER A 102 -0.37 -10.75 10.50
C SER A 102 -0.48 -11.87 11.53
N ARG A 103 0.42 -11.90 12.50
CA ARG A 103 0.30 -12.77 13.68
C ARG A 103 -0.59 -12.05 14.71
N GLN A 104 -1.84 -11.82 14.36
CA GLN A 104 -2.83 -11.36 15.35
C GLN A 104 -3.25 -12.59 16.17
N LYS A 105 -2.98 -12.55 17.47
CA LYS A 105 -3.56 -13.48 18.44
C LYS A 105 -4.97 -13.04 18.78
#